data_AF-A0A5C4SYZ7-F1
#
_entry.id   AF-A0A5C4SYZ7-F1
#
_cell.length_a   1.000
_cell.length_b   1.000
_cell.length_c   1.000
_cell.angle_alpha   90.00
_cell.angle_beta   90.00
_cell.angle_gamma   90.00
#
_symmetry.space_group_name_H-M   'P 1'
#
loop_
_entity.id
_entity.type
_entity.pdbx_description
1 polymer ?
#
loop_
_entity_poly.entity_id
_entity_poly.type
_entity_poly.pdbx_seq_one_letter_code
_entity_poly.pdbx_strand_id
1 'polypeptide(L)'
;MHCSESVIRLVAQRCGIEASELGKKRKAGVLKSVASRTAFLTNRMHRIRFIYTPKHCSWLNQIEIWFSILVRRLIRRGNFASKQDLKGQILSFIRYFNQTMAKPFKWTYLGKVLQR
;
A
#
# COMPACT_ATOMS: atom_id res chain seq x y z
N MET A 1 2.37 7.08 -7.64
CA MET A 1 2.44 7.60 -6.25
C MET A 1 1.08 7.41 -5.59
N HIS A 2 1.00 6.63 -4.51
CA HIS A 2 -0.26 6.37 -3.80
C HIS A 2 -0.68 7.62 -3.02
N CYS A 3 -1.48 8.47 -3.65
CA CYS A 3 -1.96 9.74 -3.11
C CYS A 3 -3.45 9.97 -3.45
N SER A 4 -4.23 8.90 -3.66
CA SER A 4 -5.65 9.01 -3.97
C SER A 4 -6.43 9.61 -2.81
N GLU A 5 -7.62 10.15 -3.10
CA GLU A 5 -8.54 10.62 -2.07
C GLU A 5 -8.90 9.53 -1.05
N SER A 6 -9.13 8.30 -1.51
CA SER A 6 -9.45 7.17 -0.63
C SER A 6 -8.34 6.89 0.38
N VAL A 7 -7.08 7.01 -0.02
CA VAL A 7 -5.92 6.85 0.87
C VAL A 7 -5.90 7.97 1.91
N ILE A 8 -6.15 9.22 1.50
CA ILE A 8 -6.19 10.36 2.42
C ILE A 8 -7.27 10.16 3.49
N ARG A 9 -8.49 9.82 3.07
CA ARG A 9 -9.61 9.60 3.99
C ARG A 9 -9.33 8.46 4.97
N LEU A 10 -8.74 7.37 4.49
CA LEU A 10 -8.34 6.26 5.35
C LEU A 10 -7.28 6.67 6.37
N VAL A 11 -6.23 7.39 5.93
CA VAL A 11 -5.17 7.85 6.85
C VAL A 11 -5.73 8.84 7.87
N ALA A 12 -6.58 9.77 7.45
CA ALA A 12 -7.25 10.74 8.33
C ALA A 12 -8.07 10.02 9.40
N GLN A 13 -8.94 9.09 9.00
CA GLN A 13 -9.74 8.27 9.93
C GLN A 13 -8.84 7.52 10.93
N ARG A 14 -7.73 6.94 10.47
CA ARG A 14 -6.80 6.21 11.34
C ARG A 14 -5.96 7.11 12.24
N CYS A 15 -5.82 8.39 11.90
CA CYS A 15 -5.10 9.38 12.71
C CYS A 15 -6.04 10.23 13.59
N GLY A 16 -7.36 10.01 13.54
CA GLY A 16 -8.33 10.81 14.29
C GLY A 16 -8.48 12.24 13.73
N ILE A 17 -8.23 12.43 12.44
CA ILE A 17 -8.34 13.71 11.74
C ILE A 17 -9.74 13.78 11.12
N GLU A 18 -10.47 14.85 11.42
CA GLU A 18 -11.86 15.01 11.01
C GLU A 18 -11.99 15.17 9.49
N ALA A 19 -13.03 14.56 8.91
CA ALA A 19 -13.22 14.58 7.45
C ALA A 19 -13.48 15.98 6.89
N SER A 20 -14.01 16.89 7.73
CA SER A 20 -14.21 18.31 7.43
C SER A 20 -12.90 19.05 7.17
N GLU A 21 -11.80 18.64 7.80
CA GLU A 21 -10.48 19.27 7.66
C GLU A 21 -9.80 18.94 6.32
N LEU A 22 -10.28 17.91 5.60
CA LEU A 22 -9.67 17.45 4.35
C LEU A 22 -10.03 18.33 3.15
N GLY A 23 -11.08 19.14 3.25
CA GLY A 23 -11.59 19.98 2.17
C GLY A 23 -12.32 19.19 1.06
N LYS A 24 -12.38 19.78 -0.14
CA LYS A 24 -13.13 19.26 -1.30
C LYS A 24 -12.18 18.88 -2.43
N LYS A 25 -12.32 17.68 -2.96
CA LYS A 25 -11.48 17.15 -4.04
C LYS A 25 -11.39 18.12 -5.22
N ARG A 26 -10.17 18.38 -5.70
CA ARG A 26 -9.88 19.30 -6.82
C ARG A 26 -10.32 20.76 -6.60
N LYS A 27 -10.82 21.11 -5.41
CA LYS A 27 -11.32 22.45 -5.10
C LYS A 27 -10.55 23.10 -3.95
N ALA A 28 -10.46 22.45 -2.79
CA ALA A 28 -9.94 23.05 -1.57
C ALA A 28 -9.29 22.05 -0.60
N GLY A 29 -8.44 22.55 0.28
CA GLY A 29 -7.82 21.80 1.37
C GLY A 29 -6.85 20.70 0.91
N VAL A 30 -6.69 19.69 1.76
CA VAL A 30 -5.83 18.53 1.52
C VAL A 30 -6.18 17.84 0.20
N LEU A 31 -7.47 17.73 -0.14
CA LEU A 31 -7.93 17.03 -1.34
C LEU A 31 -7.81 17.84 -2.65
N LYS A 32 -7.29 19.08 -2.60
CA LYS A 32 -7.18 19.98 -3.77
C LYS A 32 -6.26 19.43 -4.86
N SER A 33 -5.01 19.09 -4.54
CA SER A 33 -4.00 18.72 -5.54
C SER A 33 -3.24 17.46 -5.14
N VAL A 34 -2.39 16.94 -6.02
CA VAL A 34 -1.46 15.86 -5.64
C VAL A 34 -0.48 16.37 -4.59
N ALA A 35 0.05 17.60 -4.75
CA ALA A 35 1.00 18.18 -3.81
C ALA A 35 0.44 18.32 -2.38
N SER A 36 -0.81 18.80 -2.22
CA SER A 36 -1.46 18.92 -0.91
C SER A 36 -1.71 17.55 -0.26
N ARG A 37 -2.08 16.55 -1.07
CA ARG A 37 -2.27 15.17 -0.60
C ARG A 37 -0.94 14.53 -0.18
N THR A 38 0.11 14.74 -0.96
CA THR A 38 1.46 14.26 -0.62
C THR A 38 1.93 14.89 0.68
N ALA A 39 1.81 16.21 0.83
CA ALA A 39 2.20 16.92 2.06
C ALA A 39 1.48 16.38 3.31
N PHE A 40 0.19 16.11 3.19
CA PHE A 40 -0.60 15.47 4.26
C PHE A 40 -0.08 14.07 4.59
N LEU A 41 0.18 13.23 3.59
CA LEU A 41 0.66 11.86 3.81
C LEU A 41 2.08 11.79 4.35
N THR A 42 2.91 12.81 4.09
CA THR A 42 4.30 12.88 4.59
C THR A 42 4.44 13.66 5.89
N ASN A 43 3.34 14.18 6.47
CA ASN A 43 3.39 14.97 7.69
C ASN A 43 3.93 14.13 8.87
N ARG A 44 5.00 14.61 9.50
CA ARG A 44 5.67 13.92 10.62
C ARG A 44 4.84 13.91 11.90
N MET A 45 3.85 14.80 12.02
CA MET A 45 2.94 14.87 13.15
C MET A 45 1.85 13.79 13.12
N HIS A 46 1.61 13.16 11.96
CA HIS A 46 0.63 12.09 11.85
C HIS A 46 1.19 10.78 12.37
N ARG A 47 0.35 10.01 13.07
CA ARG A 47 0.68 8.64 13.51
C ARG A 47 1.06 7.73 12.34
N ILE A 48 0.45 7.93 11.18
CA ILE A 48 0.77 7.24 9.93
C ILE A 48 1.39 8.25 8.97
N ARG A 49 2.66 8.02 8.61
CA ARG A 49 3.39 8.81 7.63
C ARG A 49 3.90 7.94 6.49
N PHE A 50 3.86 8.48 5.28
CA PHE A 50 4.30 7.81 4.07
C PHE A 50 5.73 8.25 3.78
N ILE A 51 6.56 7.28 3.42
CA ILE A 51 7.91 7.51 2.91
C ILE A 51 7.91 7.02 1.46
N TYR A 52 8.02 7.97 0.52
CA TYR A 52 8.03 7.65 -0.90
C TYR A 52 9.46 7.29 -1.34
N THR A 53 9.59 6.21 -2.09
CA THR A 53 10.86 5.86 -2.74
C THR A 53 11.17 6.84 -3.87
N PRO A 54 12.45 7.01 -4.25
CA PRO A 54 12.81 7.83 -5.41
C PRO A 54 12.05 7.38 -6.67
N LYS A 55 11.91 8.31 -7.63
CA LYS A 55 11.35 7.98 -8.94
C LYS A 55 12.17 6.83 -9.55
N HIS A 56 11.48 5.89 -10.19
CA HIS A 56 12.07 4.66 -10.77
C HIS A 56 12.60 3.62 -9.77
N CYS A 57 12.36 3.78 -8.47
CA CYS A 57 12.68 2.79 -7.44
C CYS A 57 11.45 1.99 -6.98
N SER A 58 10.60 1.55 -7.90
CA SER A 58 9.45 0.69 -7.55
C SER A 58 9.90 -0.69 -7.03
N TRP A 59 11.06 -1.18 -7.46
CA TRP A 59 11.64 -2.44 -6.97
C TRP A 59 11.99 -2.41 -5.47
N LEU A 60 12.19 -1.23 -4.89
CA LEU A 60 12.36 -1.04 -3.44
C LEU A 60 11.02 -1.01 -2.68
N ASN A 61 9.88 -0.99 -3.37
CA ASN A 61 8.58 -0.92 -2.73
C ASN A 61 8.14 -2.32 -2.27
N GLN A 62 7.94 -2.50 -0.96
CA GLN A 62 7.58 -3.79 -0.37
C GLN A 62 6.32 -4.41 -0.97
N ILE A 63 5.35 -3.57 -1.38
CA ILE A 63 4.11 -4.07 -1.99
C ILE A 63 4.36 -4.75 -3.34
N GLU A 64 5.36 -4.31 -4.12
CA GLU A 64 5.72 -4.94 -5.39
C GLU A 64 6.35 -6.32 -5.18
N ILE A 65 7.15 -6.46 -4.12
CA ILE A 65 7.67 -7.76 -3.67
C ILE A 65 6.52 -8.66 -3.24
N TRP A 66 5.56 -8.14 -2.48
CA TRP A 66 4.39 -8.90 -2.06
C TRP A 66 3.52 -9.35 -3.24
N PHE A 67 3.26 -8.47 -4.22
CA PHE A 67 2.58 -8.85 -5.46
C PHE A 67 3.34 -9.93 -6.23
N SER A 68 4.67 -9.86 -6.28
CA SER A 68 5.50 -10.92 -6.86
C SER A 68 5.37 -12.26 -6.12
N ILE A 69 5.11 -12.26 -4.81
CA ILE A 69 4.83 -13.47 -4.03
C ILE A 69 3.43 -13.99 -4.36
N LEU A 70 2.41 -13.12 -4.36
CA LEU A 70 1.03 -13.47 -4.71
C LEU A 70 0.97 -14.11 -6.10
N VAL A 71 1.61 -13.50 -7.09
CA VAL A 71 1.63 -14.02 -8.47
C VAL A 71 2.29 -15.40 -8.52
N ARG A 72 3.45 -15.56 -7.89
CA ARG A 72 4.19 -16.84 -7.95
C ARG A 72 3.50 -17.97 -7.20
N ARG A 73 2.84 -17.68 -6.07
CA ARG A 73 2.27 -18.69 -5.17
C ARG A 73 0.80 -18.99 -5.43
N LEU A 74 0.00 -17.99 -5.80
CA LEU A 74 -1.43 -18.16 -6.04
C LEU A 74 -1.77 -18.08 -7.52
N ILE A 75 -1.44 -16.98 -8.20
CA ILE A 75 -2.00 -16.70 -9.53
C ILE A 75 -1.44 -17.63 -10.61
N ARG A 76 -0.12 -17.81 -10.67
CA ARG A 76 0.55 -18.56 -11.74
C ARG A 76 0.24 -20.06 -11.72
N ARG A 77 -0.17 -20.61 -10.58
CA ARG A 77 -0.48 -22.04 -10.39
C ARG A 77 -1.95 -22.29 -10.06
N GLY A 78 -2.76 -21.24 -9.96
CA GLY A 78 -4.16 -21.33 -9.58
C GLY A 78 -5.02 -21.62 -10.80
N ASN A 79 -5.97 -22.55 -10.63
CA ASN A 79 -7.10 -22.69 -11.53
C ASN A 79 -8.32 -22.08 -10.83
N PHE A 80 -9.00 -21.15 -11.50
CA PHE A 80 -10.10 -20.39 -10.89
C PHE A 80 -11.36 -20.60 -11.72
N ALA A 81 -12.42 -21.09 -11.07
CA ALA A 81 -13.69 -21.38 -11.75
C ALA A 81 -14.43 -20.10 -12.16
N SER A 82 -14.16 -18.97 -11.49
CA SER A 82 -14.77 -17.68 -11.80
C SER A 82 -13.97 -16.50 -11.23
N LYS A 83 -14.35 -15.28 -11.62
CA LYS A 83 -13.81 -14.04 -11.02
C LYS A 83 -14.11 -13.94 -9.51
N GLN A 84 -15.24 -14.47 -9.06
CA GLN A 84 -15.62 -14.47 -7.65
C GLN A 84 -14.75 -15.43 -6.85
N ASP A 85 -14.49 -16.62 -7.40
CA ASP A 85 -13.56 -17.60 -6.84
C ASP A 85 -12.14 -17.02 -6.73
N LEU A 86 -11.62 -16.42 -7.80
CA LEU A 86 -10.33 -15.71 -7.78
C LEU A 86 -10.26 -14.66 -6.65
N LYS A 87 -11.30 -13.82 -6.51
CA LYS A 87 -11.37 -12.83 -5.44
C LYS A 87 -11.35 -13.49 -4.06
N GLY A 88 -12.12 -14.57 -3.87
CA GLY A 88 -12.17 -15.33 -2.62
C GLY A 88 -10.80 -15.91 -2.26
N GLN A 89 -10.12 -16.52 -3.22
CA GLN A 89 -8.79 -17.08 -3.03
C GLN A 89 -7.73 -16.01 -2.73
N ILE A 90 -7.77 -14.86 -3.42
CA ILE A 90 -6.87 -13.73 -3.10
C ILE A 90 -7.10 -13.25 -1.66
N LEU A 91 -8.35 -13.09 -1.23
CA LEU A 91 -8.65 -12.66 0.14
C LEU A 91 -8.20 -13.70 1.18
N SER A 92 -8.37 -14.98 0.88
CA SER A 92 -7.88 -16.07 1.73
C SER A 92 -6.35 -16.06 1.85
N PHE A 93 -5.67 -15.89 0.71
CA PHE A 93 -4.22 -15.76 0.66
C PHE A 93 -3.73 -14.56 1.47
N ILE A 94 -4.39 -13.41 1.37
CA ILE A 94 -4.06 -12.21 2.17
C ILE A 94 -4.17 -12.51 3.67
N ARG A 95 -5.27 -13.15 4.12
CA ARG A 95 -5.44 -13.52 5.54
C ARG A 95 -4.34 -14.46 6.01
N TYR A 96 -4.09 -15.53 5.25
CA TYR A 96 -3.05 -16.50 5.57
C TYR A 96 -1.66 -15.86 5.61
N PHE A 97 -1.32 -15.04 4.62
CA PHE A 97 -0.04 -14.32 4.57
C PHE A 97 0.11 -13.39 5.79
N ASN A 98 -0.92 -12.63 6.14
CA ASN A 98 -0.89 -11.73 7.29
C ASN A 98 -0.70 -12.47 8.62
N GLN A 99 -1.27 -13.66 8.76
CA GLN A 99 -1.15 -14.46 9.99
C GLN A 99 0.20 -15.18 10.11
N THR A 100 0.79 -15.63 8.99
CA THR A 100 1.90 -16.60 9.03
C THR A 100 3.22 -16.05 8.50
N MET A 101 3.18 -15.07 7.60
CA MET A 101 4.33 -14.63 6.80
C MET A 101 4.58 -13.12 6.82
N ALA A 102 3.68 -12.32 7.38
CA ALA A 102 3.87 -10.89 7.55
C ALA A 102 4.99 -10.59 8.55
N LYS A 103 6.22 -10.64 8.05
CA LYS A 103 7.43 -10.26 8.75
C LYS A 103 8.02 -9.02 8.07
N PRO A 104 8.64 -8.10 8.82
CA PRO A 104 9.36 -6.99 8.21
C PRO A 104 10.37 -7.52 7.18
N PHE A 105 10.34 -6.98 5.97
CA PHE A 105 11.35 -7.32 4.96
C PHE A 105 12.71 -6.80 5.44
N LYS A 106 13.68 -7.71 5.57
CA LYS A 106 15.06 -7.33 5.86
C LYS A 106 15.70 -6.84 4.56
N TRP A 107 15.71 -5.53 4.39
CA TRP A 107 16.40 -4.89 3.28
C TRP A 107 17.92 -5.00 3.48
N THR A 108 18.63 -5.51 2.49
CA THR A 108 20.08 -5.44 2.43
C THR A 108 20.46 -4.54 1.24
N TYR A 109 21.28 -3.52 1.49
CA TYR A 109 21.78 -2.64 0.41
C TYR A 109 22.88 -3.33 -0.43
N LEU A 110 23.28 -4.53 -0.04
CA LEU A 110 24.40 -5.28 -0.61
C LEU A 110 24.05 -6.09 -1.87
N GLY A 111 22.83 -5.94 -2.43
CA GLY A 111 22.41 -6.67 -3.63
C GLY A 111 22.31 -8.20 -3.47
N LYS A 112 22.60 -8.74 -2.27
CA LYS A 112 22.42 -10.16 -1.99
C LYS A 112 20.92 -10.45 -1.88
N VAL A 113 20.41 -11.14 -2.90
CA VAL A 113 19.03 -11.64 -2.97
C VAL A 113 18.70 -12.34 -1.66
N LEU A 114 17.56 -11.99 -1.06
CA LEU A 114 16.99 -12.68 0.11
C LEU A 114 17.10 -14.19 -0.09
N GLN A 115 18.04 -14.84 0.63
CA GLN A 115 18.11 -16.29 0.65
C GLN A 115 16.94 -16.84 1.44
N ARG A 116 16.35 -17.91 0.90
CA ARG A 116 15.06 -18.50 1.30
C ARG A 116 15.07 -19.06 2.70
#